data_AF-A0A5K0XGE2-F1
#
_entry.id   AF-A0A5K0XGE2-F1
#
_cell.length_a   1.000
_cell.length_b   1.000
_cell.length_c   1.000
_cell.angle_alpha   90.00
_cell.angle_beta   90.00
_cell.angle_gamma   90.00
#
_symmetry.space_group_name_H-M   'P 1'
#
loop_
_entity.id
_entity.type
_entity.pdbx_description
1 polymer ?
#
loop_
_entity_poly.entity_id
_entity_poly.type
_entity_poly.pdbx_seq_one_letter_code
_entity_poly.pdbx_strand_id
1 'polypeptide(L)' 'EFVVRNDMGCGSTIGPILATGVGMRTVDCGIPQLSMH' A
#
# COMPACT_ATOMS: atom_id res chain seq x y z
N GLU A 1 1.79 2.50 12.24
CA GLU A 1 2.20 1.42 11.32
C GLU A 1 1.00 0.50 11.11
N PHE A 2 0.74 0.09 9.87
CA PHE A 2 -0.35 -0.82 9.52
C PHE A 2 0.24 -1.96 8.67
N VAL A 3 -0.11 -3.20 9.02
CA VAL A 3 0.33 -4.40 8.32
C VAL A 3 -0.78 -5.44 8.38
N VAL A 4 -0.94 -6.23 7.31
CA VAL A 4 -1.89 -7.35 7.29
C VAL A 4 -1.29 -8.58 7.97
N ARG A 5 -2.12 -9.57 8.31
CA ARG A 5 -1.60 -10.86 8.82
C ARG A 5 -0.81 -11.58 7.74
N ASN A 6 0.25 -12.27 8.15
CA ASN A 6 1.15 -13.01 7.24
C ASN A 6 0.46 -14.15 6.46
N ASP A 7 -0.70 -14.61 6.91
CA ASP A 7 -1.48 -15.68 6.28
C ASP A 7 -2.63 -15.17 5.39
N MET A 8 -2.71 -13.86 5.14
CA MET A 8 -3.74 -13.26 4.27
C MET A 8 -3.12 -12.39 3.18
N GLY A 9 -3.73 -12.39 1.99
CA GLY A 9 -3.39 -11.45 0.93
C GLY A 9 -3.85 -10.01 1.24
N CYS A 10 -3.18 -9.02 0.65
CA CYS A 10 -3.57 -7.62 0.69
C CYS A 10 -3.62 -7.05 -0.74
N GLY A 11 -4.49 -6.07 -0.99
CA GLY A 11 -4.43 -5.27 -2.21
C GLY A 11 -3.12 -4.47 -2.27
N SER A 12 -2.53 -4.38 -3.46
CA SER A 12 -1.39 -3.48 -3.70
C SER A 12 -1.86 -2.04 -3.90
N THR A 13 -0.95 -1.08 -3.77
CA THR A 13 -1.15 0.33 -4.12
C THR A 13 -0.33 0.70 -5.37
N ILE A 14 -0.40 1.96 -5.78
CA ILE A 14 0.43 2.53 -6.85
C ILE A 14 1.87 2.85 -6.39
N GLY A 15 2.14 2.84 -5.08
CA GLY A 15 3.43 3.24 -4.49
C GLY A 15 4.63 2.50 -5.10
N PRO A 16 4.60 1.16 -5.20
CA PRO A 16 5.66 0.39 -5.85
C PRO A 16 5.80 0.66 -7.36
N ILE A 17 4.68 0.91 -8.06
CA ILE A 17 4.67 1.23 -9.50
C ILE A 17 5.36 2.58 -9.75
N LEU A 18 5.05 3.60 -8.96
CA LEU A 18 5.69 4.91 -9.07
C LEU A 18 7.16 4.86 -8.67
N ALA A 19 7.49 4.12 -7.60
CA ALA A 19 8.87 3.99 -7.16
C ALA A 19 9.77 3.38 -8.23
N THR A 20 9.30 2.31 -8.87
CA THR A 20 10.02 1.63 -9.97
C THR A 20 10.01 2.42 -11.27
N GLY A 21 8.89 3.10 -11.59
CA GLY A 21 8.76 3.85 -12.84
C GLY A 21 9.59 5.14 -12.89
N VAL A 22 9.74 5.84 -11.76
CA VAL A 22 10.44 7.15 -11.70
C VAL A 22 11.79 7.06 -10.99
N GLY A 23 12.08 5.94 -10.30
CA GLY A 23 13.34 5.75 -9.57
C GLY A 23 13.43 6.58 -8.29
N MET A 24 12.30 6.89 -7.66
CA MET A 24 12.23 7.66 -6.42
C MET A 24 11.66 6.84 -5.27
N ARG A 25 12.08 7.16 -4.04
CA ARG A 25 11.52 6.55 -2.83
C ARG A 25 10.11 7.09 -2.60
N THR A 26 9.15 6.20 -2.36
CA THR A 26 7.75 6.52 -2.05
C THR A 26 7.37 6.01 -0.65
N VAL A 27 6.29 6.54 -0.10
CA VAL A 27 5.66 6.08 1.15
C VAL A 27 4.17 5.94 0.90
N ASP A 28 3.58 4.81 1.30
CA ASP A 28 2.15 4.60 1.28
C ASP A 28 1.54 5.07 2.60
N CYS A 29 0.51 5.93 2.52
CA CYS A 29 -0.22 6.43 3.67
C CYS A 29 -1.70 6.61 3.35
N GLY A 30 -2.53 6.58 4.39
CA GLY A 30 -3.98 6.73 4.27
C GLY A 30 -4.64 6.80 5.66
N ILE A 31 -5.92 7.17 5.66
CA ILE A 31 -6.75 7.19 6.87
C ILE A 31 -7.51 5.86 7.03
N PRO A 32 -7.80 5.41 8.26
CA PRO A 32 -8.59 4.20 8.47
C PRO A 32 -10.03 4.41 8.00
N GLN A 33 -10.56 3.43 7.28
CA GLN A 33 -11.94 3.39 6.80
C GLN A 33 -12.47 1.96 6.89
N LEU A 34 -13.78 1.83 7.15
CA LEU A 34 -14.52 0.57 7.06
C LEU A 34 -15.27 0.48 5.72
N SER A 35 -15.58 -0.75 5.28
CA SER A 35 -16.32 -1.01 4.04
C SER A 35 -15.66 -0.38 2.80
N MET A 36 -14.33 -0.47 2.71
CA MET A 36 -13.61 -0.16 1.46
C MET A 36 -13.89 -1.28 0.46
N HIS A 37 -14.85 -1.03 -0.43
CA HIS A 37 -15.37 -1.97 -1.43
C HIS A 37 -15.78 -3.32 -0.83
#